data_AF-A0A4Y8AFV5-F1
#
_entry.id   AF-A0A4Y8AFV5-F1
#
_cell.length_a   1.000
_cell.length_b   1.000
_cell.length_c   1.000
_cell.angle_alpha   90.00
_cell.angle_beta   90.00
_cell.angle_gamma   90.00
#
_symmetry.space_group_name_H-M   'P 1'
#
loop_
_entity.id
_entity.type
_entity.pdbx_description
1 polymer ?
#
loop_
_entity_poly.entity_id
_entity_poly.type
_entity_poly.pdbx_seq_one_letter_code
_entity_poly.pdbx_strand_id
1 'polypeptide(L)'
;MTLTLKKVALLVLFATLIQTTAFAQRTFIKKIFWVNRSYLYHSNAAVKANQPLIIVLHPNKADAGKTFSAATQKATSSPVHLIFPDAVGGKWSCEEGFVKNDIALMKAIIADSYNNFQIDRNRVFILADTTNKCLAEKFMEAYPDLIAGSSILKPDETFEDAFNKILADSSRTGKTYKLWSDPVDAAHDEPANAQAKRQLEVSLTGGIFWMFKSVKTGISDATNADLSHTKYAVGLNVTRWISNPLGWFAEVSKIAVTERVRDTGIETKTGNGTVIPFTAGLKYRFFTNKRIQPYVLAGAGAVYTHAEGSQQTSGSSTSQVRNLNADYRLPVQVTLGAGAALNLGTRFILASNLRYLHSAAFSNLGRIDAVRGLNVNFSVGYVIKTYSKKGK
;
A
#
# COMPACT_ATOMS: atom_id res chain seq x y z
N MET A 1 32.15 -9.80 -2.87
CA MET A 1 31.61 -8.45 -3.12
C MET A 1 30.45 -8.20 -2.13
N THR A 2 30.70 -7.44 -1.07
CA THR A 2 29.78 -7.26 0.06
C THR A 2 28.72 -6.21 -0.26
N LEU A 3 27.54 -6.64 -0.68
CA LEU A 3 26.33 -5.79 -0.63
C LEU A 3 26.01 -5.58 0.86
N THR A 4 26.53 -4.51 1.43
CA THR A 4 26.41 -4.21 2.86
C THR A 4 24.94 -4.00 3.22
N LEU A 5 24.53 -4.50 4.38
CA LEU A 5 23.19 -4.34 4.98
C LEU A 5 22.64 -2.90 4.87
N LYS A 6 23.55 -1.92 4.88
CA LYS A 6 23.28 -0.49 4.64
C LYS A 6 22.58 -0.23 3.30
N LYS A 7 23.00 -0.87 2.20
CA LYS A 7 22.42 -0.67 0.86
C LYS A 7 21.01 -1.22 0.75
N VAL A 8 20.72 -2.35 1.40
CA VAL A 8 19.36 -2.93 1.45
C VAL A 8 18.44 -2.07 2.32
N ALA A 9 18.92 -1.62 3.48
CA ALA A 9 18.18 -0.68 4.32
C ALA A 9 17.92 0.65 3.59
N LEU A 10 18.89 1.15 2.83
CA LEU A 10 18.74 2.36 2.02
C LEU A 10 17.71 2.17 0.91
N LEU A 11 17.68 1.01 0.24
CA LEU A 11 16.70 0.72 -0.82
C LEU A 11 15.27 0.62 -0.26
N VAL A 12 15.09 0.02 0.92
CA VAL A 12 13.80 -0.01 1.62
C VAL A 12 13.38 1.39 2.06
N LEU A 13 14.32 2.20 2.58
CA LEU A 13 14.07 3.61 2.93
C LEU A 13 13.68 4.44 1.70
N PHE A 14 14.35 4.22 0.56
CA PHE A 14 14.08 4.91 -0.71
C PHE A 14 12.73 4.50 -1.29
N ALA A 15 12.36 3.21 -1.22
CA ALA A 15 11.05 2.72 -1.64
C ALA A 15 9.91 3.25 -0.75
N THR A 16 10.17 3.53 0.54
CA THR A 16 9.19 4.20 1.41
C THR A 16 9.11 5.72 1.20
N LEU A 17 10.17 6.35 0.66
CA LEU A 17 10.22 7.78 0.37
C LEU A 17 9.57 8.13 -0.99
N ILE A 18 9.49 7.18 -1.93
CA ILE A 18 8.72 7.32 -3.18
C ILE A 18 7.25 6.95 -2.91
N GLN A 19 6.64 7.56 -1.89
CA GLN A 19 5.20 7.81 -1.92
C GLN A 19 5.03 9.18 -2.56
N THR A 20 5.16 9.24 -3.88
CA THR A 20 4.75 10.42 -4.62
C THR A 20 3.27 10.64 -4.32
N THR A 21 2.94 11.75 -3.68
CA THR A 21 1.56 12.22 -3.55
C THR A 21 1.08 12.52 -4.96
N ALA A 22 0.50 11.52 -5.62
CA ALA A 22 -0.28 11.72 -6.82
C ALA A 22 -1.41 12.68 -6.44
N PHE A 23 -1.27 13.96 -6.80
CA PHE A 23 -2.36 14.91 -6.64
C PHE A 23 -3.48 14.44 -7.57
N ALA A 24 -4.53 13.92 -6.94
CA ALA A 24 -5.71 13.40 -7.59
C ALA A 24 -6.29 14.38 -8.61
N GLN A 25 -6.91 13.81 -9.64
CA GLN A 25 -7.74 14.49 -10.63
C GLN A 25 -8.56 15.62 -9.98
N ARG A 26 -8.29 16.88 -10.36
CA ARG A 26 -9.00 18.06 -9.85
C ARG A 26 -10.30 18.34 -10.62
N THR A 27 -10.40 17.84 -11.85
CA THR A 27 -11.53 18.06 -12.77
C THR A 27 -12.32 16.78 -12.96
N PHE A 28 -13.60 16.83 -12.64
CA PHE A 28 -14.54 15.74 -12.81
C PHE A 28 -15.49 16.06 -13.95
N ILE A 29 -15.89 15.05 -14.72
CA ILE A 29 -16.83 15.18 -15.83
C ILE A 29 -18.00 14.22 -15.59
N LYS A 30 -19.23 14.72 -15.70
CA LYS A 30 -20.47 13.97 -15.51
C LYS A 30 -21.44 14.24 -16.65
N LYS A 31 -22.13 13.19 -17.11
CA LYS A 31 -23.15 13.30 -18.15
C LYS A 31 -24.51 13.56 -17.48
N ILE A 32 -25.07 14.75 -17.67
CA ILE A 32 -26.37 15.19 -17.14
C ILE A 32 -27.29 15.52 -18.32
N PHE A 33 -28.42 14.82 -18.44
CA PHE A 33 -29.36 14.96 -19.57
C PHE A 33 -28.65 15.02 -20.94
N TRP A 34 -27.73 14.08 -21.18
CA TRP A 34 -26.94 13.96 -22.41
C TRP A 34 -25.86 15.03 -22.65
N VAL A 35 -25.69 15.98 -21.74
CA VAL A 35 -24.64 17.01 -21.78
C VAL A 35 -23.51 16.66 -20.81
N ASN A 36 -22.27 16.79 -21.25
CA ASN A 36 -21.11 16.66 -20.36
C ASN A 36 -20.94 17.96 -19.56
N ARG A 37 -20.99 17.83 -18.24
CA ARG A 37 -20.81 18.91 -17.27
C ARG A 37 -19.54 18.64 -16.47
N SER A 38 -18.75 19.67 -16.24
CA SER A 38 -17.52 19.57 -15.46
C SER A 38 -17.67 20.25 -14.10
N TYR A 39 -16.86 19.81 -13.14
CA TYR A 39 -16.64 20.55 -11.90
C TYR A 39 -15.22 20.38 -11.41
N LEU A 40 -14.70 21.40 -10.73
CA LEU A 40 -13.41 21.35 -10.04
C LEU A 40 -13.61 21.07 -8.56
N TYR A 41 -12.72 20.27 -7.98
CA TYR A 41 -12.71 19.96 -6.55
C TYR A 41 -11.42 20.50 -5.91
N HIS A 42 -11.58 21.06 -4.71
CA HIS A 42 -10.49 21.50 -3.86
C HIS A 42 -10.75 21.14 -2.39
N SER A 43 -9.68 20.86 -1.67
CA SER A 43 -9.66 20.78 -0.22
C SER A 43 -8.48 21.61 0.26
N ASN A 44 -8.72 22.54 1.18
CA ASN A 44 -7.71 23.43 1.75
C ASN A 44 -6.87 22.77 2.85
N ALA A 45 -7.30 21.62 3.36
CA ALA A 45 -6.58 20.79 4.32
C ALA A 45 -6.38 19.38 3.76
N ALA A 46 -5.57 18.57 4.46
CA ALA A 46 -5.55 17.13 4.24
C ALA A 46 -7.00 16.61 4.30
N VAL A 47 -7.41 15.87 3.26
CA VAL A 47 -8.76 15.32 3.13
C VAL A 47 -9.08 14.51 4.39
N LYS A 48 -9.98 15.03 5.23
CA LYS A 48 -10.52 14.32 6.38
C LYS A 48 -12.00 14.11 6.13
N ALA A 49 -12.51 12.96 6.56
CA ALA A 49 -13.94 12.69 6.50
C ALA A 49 -14.75 13.71 7.30
N ASN A 50 -16.00 13.88 6.88
CA ASN A 50 -17.03 14.70 7.51
C ASN A 50 -16.68 16.19 7.59
N GLN A 51 -15.93 16.70 6.62
CA GLN A 51 -15.78 18.16 6.47
C GLN A 51 -16.98 18.74 5.73
N PRO A 52 -17.39 19.99 6.02
CA PRO A 52 -18.44 20.68 5.27
C PRO A 52 -18.10 20.81 3.78
N LEU A 53 -19.12 20.86 2.95
CA LEU A 53 -19.00 21.14 1.51
C LEU A 53 -19.57 22.53 1.20
N ILE A 54 -18.80 23.35 0.49
CA ILE A 54 -19.28 24.59 -0.12
C ILE A 54 -19.22 24.44 -1.64
N ILE A 55 -20.36 24.56 -2.30
CA ILE A 55 -20.44 24.62 -3.75
C ILE A 55 -20.45 26.09 -4.18
N VAL A 56 -19.44 26.50 -4.92
CA VAL A 56 -19.20 27.89 -5.30
C VAL A 56 -19.61 28.08 -6.76
N LEU A 57 -20.72 28.78 -6.99
CA LEU A 57 -21.20 29.10 -8.32
C LEU A 57 -20.38 30.25 -8.91
N HIS A 58 -19.90 30.08 -10.14
CA HIS A 58 -19.22 31.15 -10.84
C HIS A 58 -20.21 32.24 -11.31
N PRO A 59 -19.82 33.52 -11.36
CA PRO A 59 -20.64 34.57 -11.96
C PRO A 59 -21.01 34.26 -13.42
N ASN A 60 -22.14 34.80 -13.90
CA ASN A 60 -22.49 34.69 -15.32
C ASN A 60 -21.41 35.30 -16.21
N LYS A 61 -21.06 34.62 -17.32
CA LYS A 61 -19.92 34.94 -18.22
C LYS A 61 -18.53 34.65 -17.65
N ALA A 62 -18.43 34.08 -16.45
CA ALA A 62 -17.22 33.45 -15.94
C ALA A 62 -17.28 31.92 -16.13
N ASP A 63 -16.27 31.22 -15.63
CA ASP A 63 -16.16 29.76 -15.66
C ASP A 63 -15.65 29.24 -14.30
N ALA A 64 -15.78 27.94 -14.07
CA ALA A 64 -15.32 27.29 -12.84
C ALA A 64 -13.83 27.52 -12.55
N GLY A 65 -12.97 27.59 -13.57
CA GLY A 65 -11.51 27.73 -13.43
C GLY A 65 -11.09 29.11 -12.91
N LYS A 66 -11.72 30.17 -13.41
CA LYS A 66 -11.50 31.55 -12.91
C LYS A 66 -11.95 31.69 -11.46
N THR A 67 -13.13 31.19 -11.14
CA THR A 67 -13.65 31.23 -9.75
C THR A 67 -12.80 30.38 -8.81
N PHE A 68 -12.38 29.19 -9.25
CA PHE A 68 -11.44 28.35 -8.50
C PHE A 68 -10.13 29.10 -8.18
N SER A 69 -9.55 29.77 -9.18
CA SER A 69 -8.27 30.48 -9.00
C SER A 69 -8.40 31.64 -8.01
N ALA A 70 -9.51 32.39 -8.09
CA ALA A 70 -9.79 33.49 -7.17
C ALA A 70 -10.05 33.01 -5.73
N ALA A 71 -10.83 31.93 -5.58
CA ALA A 71 -11.21 31.40 -4.28
C ALA A 71 -10.08 30.64 -3.56
N THR A 72 -9.17 29.99 -4.30
CA THR A 72 -8.13 29.13 -3.68
C THR A 72 -6.85 29.86 -3.31
N GLN A 73 -6.57 31.03 -3.90
CA GLN A 73 -5.40 31.85 -3.56
C GLN A 73 -5.40 32.34 -2.11
N LYS A 74 -6.59 32.48 -1.50
CA LYS A 74 -6.79 32.87 -0.09
C LYS A 74 -7.90 32.02 0.53
N ALA A 75 -7.77 30.70 0.41
CA ALA A 75 -8.74 29.79 1.02
C ALA A 75 -8.73 29.96 2.55
N THR A 76 -9.89 29.76 3.18
CA THR A 76 -10.05 29.79 4.65
C THR A 76 -9.05 28.85 5.35
N SER A 77 -8.70 29.14 6.60
CA SER A 77 -7.93 28.24 7.47
C SER A 77 -8.76 27.05 7.99
N SER A 78 -10.09 27.14 7.94
CA SER A 78 -10.99 26.10 8.43
C SER A 78 -11.13 24.96 7.42
N PRO A 79 -10.96 23.68 7.81
CA PRO A 79 -11.00 22.56 6.86
C PRO A 79 -12.36 22.43 6.15
N VAL A 80 -12.36 22.48 4.82
CA VAL A 80 -13.57 22.50 3.99
C VAL A 80 -13.32 21.89 2.61
N HIS A 81 -14.36 21.24 2.07
CA HIS A 81 -14.41 20.87 0.66
C HIS A 81 -15.03 21.99 -0.16
N LEU A 82 -14.36 22.38 -1.25
CA LEU A 82 -14.86 23.36 -2.19
C LEU A 82 -15.08 22.71 -3.55
N ILE A 83 -16.24 22.96 -4.15
CA ILE A 83 -16.55 22.50 -5.50
C ILE A 83 -16.99 23.66 -6.37
N PHE A 84 -16.45 23.71 -7.58
CA PHE A 84 -16.70 24.75 -8.57
C PHE A 84 -17.30 24.10 -9.82
N PRO A 85 -18.64 24.02 -9.93
CA PRO A 85 -19.30 23.47 -11.10
C PRO A 85 -19.30 24.46 -12.25
N ASP A 86 -19.34 23.95 -13.48
CA ASP A 86 -19.42 24.75 -14.70
C ASP A 86 -20.86 24.80 -15.24
N ALA A 87 -21.35 26.00 -15.56
CA ALA A 87 -22.67 26.23 -16.15
C ALA A 87 -22.69 25.88 -17.64
N VAL A 88 -23.84 25.41 -18.16
CA VAL A 88 -24.00 25.22 -19.61
C VAL A 88 -23.89 26.59 -20.29
N GLY A 89 -22.94 26.74 -21.22
CA GLY A 89 -22.72 28.01 -21.92
C GLY A 89 -22.26 29.16 -21.03
N GLY A 90 -21.69 28.87 -19.84
CA GLY A 90 -21.14 29.87 -18.93
C GLY A 90 -22.19 30.76 -18.25
N LYS A 91 -23.46 30.33 -18.23
CA LYS A 91 -24.55 31.06 -17.56
C LYS A 91 -25.44 30.11 -16.78
N TRP A 92 -25.72 30.47 -15.54
CA TRP A 92 -26.78 29.86 -14.74
C TRP A 92 -28.11 30.49 -15.15
N SER A 93 -29.09 29.66 -15.48
CA SER A 93 -30.42 30.15 -15.85
C SER A 93 -31.42 29.86 -14.73
N CYS A 94 -32.31 30.83 -14.50
CA CYS A 94 -33.41 30.72 -13.55
C CYS A 94 -34.74 30.34 -14.23
N GLU A 95 -34.72 30.13 -15.54
CA GLU A 95 -35.86 29.66 -16.32
C GLU A 95 -36.11 28.16 -16.08
N GLU A 96 -37.38 27.76 -15.96
CA GLU A 96 -37.78 26.44 -15.45
C GLU A 96 -37.14 25.25 -16.18
N GLY A 97 -36.91 25.36 -17.50
CA GLY A 97 -36.28 24.30 -18.30
C GLY A 97 -34.79 24.08 -18.03
N PHE A 98 -34.04 25.14 -17.74
CA PHE A 98 -32.59 25.09 -17.50
C PHE A 98 -32.26 24.82 -16.03
N VAL A 99 -33.09 25.36 -15.12
CA VAL A 99 -32.98 25.14 -13.67
C VAL A 99 -32.97 23.65 -13.34
N LYS A 100 -33.80 22.83 -14.01
CA LYS A 100 -33.84 21.38 -13.81
C LYS A 100 -32.51 20.68 -14.15
N ASN A 101 -31.78 21.15 -15.17
CA ASN A 101 -30.48 20.58 -15.55
C ASN A 101 -29.39 20.93 -14.54
N ASP A 102 -29.32 22.21 -14.14
CA ASP A 102 -28.36 22.69 -13.15
C ASP A 102 -28.61 22.06 -11.78
N ILE A 103 -29.89 21.91 -11.40
CA ILE A 103 -30.29 21.15 -10.23
C ILE A 103 -29.77 19.69 -10.29
N ALA A 104 -29.96 19.02 -11.43
CA ALA A 104 -29.54 17.63 -11.57
C ALA A 104 -28.03 17.47 -11.48
N LEU A 105 -27.26 18.44 -11.99
CA LEU A 105 -25.81 18.49 -11.81
C LEU A 105 -25.45 18.62 -10.33
N MET A 106 -26.03 19.57 -9.61
CA MET A 106 -25.73 19.82 -8.19
C MET A 106 -26.04 18.59 -7.32
N LYS A 107 -27.16 17.90 -7.59
CA LYS A 107 -27.48 16.63 -6.93
C LYS A 107 -26.43 15.55 -7.20
N ALA A 108 -25.97 15.43 -8.45
CA ALA A 108 -24.94 14.47 -8.82
C ALA A 108 -23.60 14.79 -8.14
N ILE A 109 -23.23 16.07 -8.07
CA ILE A 109 -22.03 16.55 -7.37
C ILE A 109 -22.07 16.17 -5.90
N ILE A 110 -23.17 16.46 -5.19
CA ILE A 110 -23.28 16.14 -3.76
C ILE A 110 -23.17 14.63 -3.53
N ALA A 111 -23.81 13.82 -4.37
CA ALA A 111 -23.73 12.36 -4.29
C ALA A 111 -22.31 11.84 -4.54
N ASP A 112 -21.64 12.31 -5.59
CA ASP A 112 -20.25 11.96 -5.90
C ASP A 112 -19.31 12.38 -4.79
N SER A 113 -19.52 13.57 -4.23
CA SER A 113 -18.64 14.14 -3.22
C SER A 113 -18.66 13.34 -1.93
N TYR A 114 -19.83 12.83 -1.55
CA TYR A 114 -19.92 11.91 -0.42
C TYR A 114 -19.15 10.60 -0.68
N ASN A 115 -19.33 10.02 -1.86
CA ASN A 115 -18.70 8.74 -2.19
C ASN A 115 -17.17 8.83 -2.34
N ASN A 116 -16.68 9.94 -2.88
CA ASN A 116 -15.26 10.11 -3.21
C ASN A 116 -14.46 10.85 -2.13
N PHE A 117 -15.10 11.80 -1.41
CA PHE A 117 -14.43 12.71 -0.48
C PHE A 117 -15.00 12.67 0.94
N GLN A 118 -16.05 11.86 1.18
CA GLN A 118 -16.58 11.58 2.52
C GLN A 118 -17.05 12.86 3.24
N ILE A 119 -17.66 13.80 2.52
CA ILE A 119 -18.16 15.08 3.06
C ILE A 119 -19.20 14.89 4.19
N ASP A 120 -19.39 15.90 5.03
CA ASP A 120 -20.55 15.99 5.93
C ASP A 120 -21.80 16.36 5.13
N ARG A 121 -22.64 15.36 4.85
CA ARG A 121 -23.91 15.53 4.12
C ARG A 121 -24.91 16.43 4.84
N ASN A 122 -24.74 16.68 6.13
CA ASN A 122 -25.61 17.59 6.89
C ASN A 122 -25.19 19.05 6.74
N ARG A 123 -23.99 19.32 6.22
CA ARG A 123 -23.38 20.65 6.13
C ARG A 123 -22.91 20.92 4.70
N VAL A 124 -23.88 20.99 3.80
CA VAL A 124 -23.68 21.34 2.38
C VAL A 124 -24.24 22.74 2.15
N PHE A 125 -23.41 23.64 1.63
CA PHE A 125 -23.77 25.03 1.42
C PHE A 125 -23.56 25.45 -0.04
N ILE A 126 -24.33 26.44 -0.51
CA ILE A 126 -24.07 27.12 -1.78
C ILE A 126 -23.53 28.52 -1.50
N LEU A 127 -22.43 28.89 -2.15
CA LEU A 127 -22.00 30.27 -2.29
C LEU A 127 -22.30 30.72 -3.73
N ALA A 128 -23.17 31.71 -3.88
CA ALA A 128 -23.52 32.31 -5.16
C ALA A 128 -23.18 33.80 -5.14
N ASP A 129 -23.11 34.45 -6.30
CA ASP A 129 -23.12 35.91 -6.38
C ASP A 129 -24.56 36.45 -6.47
N THR A 130 -24.71 37.77 -6.54
CA THR A 130 -26.02 38.41 -6.69
C THR A 130 -26.75 38.00 -7.97
N THR A 131 -26.01 37.70 -9.05
CA THR A 131 -26.61 37.32 -10.34
C THR A 131 -27.22 35.92 -10.34
N ASN A 132 -26.71 35.03 -9.47
CA ASN A 132 -27.14 33.64 -9.38
C ASN A 132 -27.94 33.32 -8.12
N LYS A 133 -28.30 34.34 -7.33
CA LYS A 133 -29.09 34.21 -6.09
C LYS A 133 -30.35 33.36 -6.29
N CYS A 134 -31.12 33.63 -7.34
CA CYS A 134 -32.37 32.93 -7.61
C CYS A 134 -32.18 31.42 -7.84
N LEU A 135 -31.06 30.99 -8.45
CA LEU A 135 -30.78 29.57 -8.62
C LEU A 135 -30.49 28.89 -7.27
N ALA A 136 -29.73 29.55 -6.39
CA ALA A 136 -29.44 29.03 -5.05
C ALA A 136 -30.73 28.86 -4.22
N GLU A 137 -31.62 29.87 -4.26
CA GLU A 137 -32.92 29.83 -3.60
C GLU A 137 -33.83 28.72 -4.14
N LYS A 138 -33.98 28.62 -5.47
CA LYS A 138 -34.77 27.55 -6.11
C LYS A 138 -34.21 26.15 -5.80
N PHE A 139 -32.89 26.01 -5.72
CA PHE A 139 -32.27 24.74 -5.35
C PHE A 139 -32.60 24.34 -3.91
N MET A 140 -32.51 25.29 -2.98
CA MET A 140 -32.86 25.07 -1.57
C MET A 140 -34.33 24.71 -1.41
N GLU A 141 -35.22 25.37 -2.13
CA GLU A 141 -36.66 25.12 -2.07
C GLU A 141 -37.01 23.73 -2.63
N ALA A 142 -36.36 23.31 -3.72
CA ALA A 142 -36.59 22.01 -4.34
C ALA A 142 -35.93 20.84 -3.57
N TYR A 143 -34.82 21.09 -2.86
CA TYR A 143 -34.06 20.06 -2.14
C TYR A 143 -33.60 20.52 -0.75
N PRO A 144 -34.53 20.84 0.16
CA PRO A 144 -34.18 21.23 1.53
C PRO A 144 -33.42 20.11 2.26
N ASP A 145 -33.60 18.86 1.83
CA ASP A 145 -32.89 17.70 2.37
C ASP A 145 -31.43 17.62 1.91
N LEU A 146 -31.00 18.30 0.85
CA LEU A 146 -29.62 18.18 0.33
C LEU A 146 -28.73 19.37 0.68
N ILE A 147 -29.31 20.52 1.06
CA ILE A 147 -28.58 21.76 1.33
C ILE A 147 -28.97 22.34 2.67
N ALA A 148 -27.96 22.70 3.46
CA ALA A 148 -28.12 23.30 4.77
C ALA A 148 -28.37 24.82 4.70
N GLY A 149 -27.78 25.49 3.71
CA GLY A 149 -27.98 26.92 3.51
C GLY A 149 -27.33 27.44 2.23
N SER A 150 -27.63 28.70 1.91
CA SER A 150 -26.93 29.44 0.85
C SER A 150 -26.48 30.81 1.36
N SER A 151 -25.37 31.31 0.81
CA SER A 151 -24.87 32.65 1.05
C SER A 151 -24.61 33.35 -0.28
N ILE A 152 -24.76 34.66 -0.27
CA ILE A 152 -24.52 35.52 -1.43
C ILE A 152 -23.23 36.31 -1.19
N LEU A 153 -22.22 36.05 -2.04
CA LEU A 153 -20.98 36.80 -2.08
C LEU A 153 -21.28 38.22 -2.53
N LYS A 154 -21.03 39.19 -1.65
CA LYS A 154 -21.19 40.60 -1.98
C LYS A 154 -19.98 41.10 -2.80
N PRO A 155 -20.15 42.12 -3.65
CA PRO A 155 -19.05 42.64 -4.48
C PRO A 155 -17.81 43.10 -3.69
N ASP A 156 -17.99 43.53 -2.44
CA ASP A 156 -16.97 44.03 -1.52
C ASP A 156 -16.46 42.95 -0.53
N GLU A 157 -17.03 41.76 -0.54
CA GLU A 157 -16.69 40.67 0.37
C GLU A 157 -15.65 39.73 -0.24
N THR A 158 -14.65 39.33 0.54
CA THR A 158 -13.65 38.35 0.07
C THR A 158 -14.19 36.92 0.16
N PHE A 159 -13.65 36.00 -0.65
CA PHE A 159 -13.99 34.57 -0.54
C PHE A 159 -13.67 34.01 0.85
N GLU A 160 -12.58 34.46 1.47
CA GLU A 160 -12.19 34.03 2.80
C GLU A 160 -13.26 34.40 3.85
N ASP A 161 -13.72 35.65 3.83
CA ASP A 161 -14.78 36.14 4.73
C ASP A 161 -16.08 35.37 4.51
N ALA A 162 -16.48 35.19 3.26
CA ALA A 162 -17.68 34.45 2.89
C ALA A 162 -17.62 32.99 3.35
N PHE A 163 -16.48 32.31 3.18
CA PHE A 163 -16.29 30.94 3.66
C PHE A 163 -16.33 30.86 5.18
N ASN A 164 -15.65 31.76 5.89
CA ASN A 164 -15.66 31.78 7.35
C ASN A 164 -17.08 31.99 7.91
N LYS A 165 -17.84 32.90 7.28
CA LYS A 165 -19.24 33.14 7.63
C LYS A 165 -20.12 31.90 7.42
N ILE A 166 -19.99 31.22 6.27
CA ILE A 166 -20.72 29.98 6.00
C ILE A 166 -20.33 28.89 7.00
N LEU A 167 -19.05 28.74 7.30
CA LEU A 167 -18.55 27.68 8.19
C LEU A 167 -18.91 27.92 9.66
N ALA A 168 -19.15 29.17 10.05
CA ALA A 168 -19.71 29.54 11.35
C ALA A 168 -21.23 29.27 11.46
N ASP A 169 -21.92 29.08 10.33
CA ASP A 169 -23.34 28.75 10.31
C ASP A 169 -23.57 27.32 10.88
N SER A 170 -24.52 27.24 11.81
CA SER A 170 -24.95 26.00 12.47
C SER A 170 -26.09 25.29 11.75
N SER A 171 -26.60 25.88 10.67
CA SER A 171 -27.67 25.32 9.83
C SER A 171 -27.30 23.93 9.32
N ARG A 172 -28.33 23.08 9.21
CA ARG A 172 -28.21 21.71 8.72
C ARG A 172 -29.28 21.43 7.66
N THR A 173 -29.01 20.44 6.82
CA THR A 173 -30.00 19.92 5.86
C THR A 173 -31.28 19.48 6.57
N GLY A 174 -32.43 19.60 5.89
CA GLY A 174 -33.75 19.22 6.44
C GLY A 174 -33.82 17.76 6.88
N LYS A 175 -33.07 16.88 6.20
CA LYS A 175 -32.86 15.49 6.62
C LYS A 175 -31.52 15.33 7.31
N THR A 176 -31.52 14.66 8.46
CA THR A 176 -30.28 14.24 9.12
C THR A 176 -29.72 12.99 8.46
N TYR A 177 -28.50 13.11 7.93
CA TYR A 177 -27.72 12.01 7.40
C TYR A 177 -26.72 11.50 8.43
N LYS A 178 -26.54 10.18 8.45
CA LYS A 178 -25.43 9.58 9.17
C LYS A 178 -24.12 10.06 8.54
N LEU A 179 -23.24 10.61 9.38
CA LEU A 179 -21.88 10.96 8.99
C LEU A 179 -21.13 9.73 8.51
N TRP A 180 -20.19 9.94 7.60
CA TRP A 180 -19.30 8.87 7.16
C TRP A 180 -18.50 8.38 8.37
N SER A 181 -18.61 7.10 8.66
CA SER A 181 -17.74 6.42 9.61
C SER A 181 -16.86 5.48 8.81
N ASP A 182 -15.56 5.44 9.10
CA ASP A 182 -14.68 4.47 8.46
C ASP A 182 -15.29 3.07 8.65
N PRO A 183 -15.55 2.31 7.57
CA PRO A 183 -16.02 0.93 7.73
C PRO A 183 -15.07 0.08 8.57
N VAL A 184 -13.79 0.47 8.68
CA VAL A 184 -12.79 -0.11 9.58
C VAL A 184 -12.98 0.30 11.05
N ASP A 185 -13.53 1.50 11.32
CA ASP A 185 -13.88 1.93 12.69
C ASP A 185 -15.28 1.45 13.12
N ALA A 186 -16.19 1.18 12.16
CA ALA A 186 -17.54 0.66 12.41
C ALA A 186 -17.56 -0.84 12.73
N ALA A 187 -16.56 -1.59 12.28
CA ALA A 187 -16.14 -2.77 13.02
C ALA A 187 -15.50 -2.22 14.29
N HIS A 188 -16.21 -2.23 15.41
CA HIS A 188 -15.61 -2.02 16.73
C HIS A 188 -14.30 -2.82 16.76
N ASP A 189 -13.16 -2.14 16.59
CA ASP A 189 -11.87 -2.74 16.84
C ASP A 189 -11.94 -3.04 18.34
N GLU A 190 -12.21 -4.31 18.67
CA GLU A 190 -11.88 -4.83 19.99
C GLU A 190 -10.50 -4.27 20.34
N PRO A 191 -10.24 -3.84 21.58
CA PRO A 191 -8.94 -3.28 21.97
C PRO A 191 -7.74 -4.11 21.47
N ALA A 192 -7.94 -5.42 21.28
CA ALA A 192 -7.03 -6.35 20.62
C ALA A 192 -6.67 -6.02 19.16
N ASN A 193 -7.62 -5.60 18.30
CA ASN A 193 -7.39 -5.23 16.90
C ASN A 193 -6.62 -3.92 16.75
N ALA A 194 -6.97 -2.90 17.54
CA ALA A 194 -6.24 -1.62 17.57
C ALA A 194 -4.81 -1.79 18.08
N GLN A 195 -4.60 -2.71 19.03
CA GLN A 195 -3.26 -3.10 19.47
C GLN A 195 -2.51 -3.91 18.41
N ALA A 196 -3.17 -4.83 17.70
CA ALA A 196 -2.56 -5.62 16.64
C ALA A 196 -2.05 -4.74 15.49
N LYS A 197 -2.85 -3.78 15.00
CA LYS A 197 -2.47 -2.78 13.96
C LYS A 197 -1.16 -2.03 14.23
N ARG A 198 -0.73 -2.00 15.49
CA ARG A 198 0.45 -1.26 15.99
C ARG A 198 1.61 -2.18 16.37
N GLN A 199 1.57 -3.44 15.98
CA GLN A 199 2.62 -4.42 16.29
C GLN A 199 3.50 -4.66 15.06
N LEU A 200 4.77 -4.34 15.22
CA LEU A 200 5.85 -4.77 14.33
C LEU A 200 6.61 -5.90 15.02
N GLU A 201 6.62 -7.07 14.42
CA GLU A 201 7.35 -8.24 14.88
C GLU A 201 8.61 -8.39 14.03
N VAL A 202 9.77 -8.44 14.70
CA VAL A 202 11.05 -8.74 14.07
C VAL A 202 11.53 -10.07 14.62
N SER A 203 11.82 -11.04 13.75
CA SER A 203 12.20 -12.38 14.16
C SER A 203 13.43 -12.89 13.43
N LEU A 204 14.30 -13.56 14.19
CA LEU A 204 15.42 -14.32 13.67
C LEU A 204 14.96 -15.77 13.48
N THR A 205 15.14 -16.30 12.29
CA THR A 205 14.75 -17.66 11.91
C THR A 205 16.00 -18.52 11.73
N GLY A 206 15.96 -19.77 12.20
CA GLY A 206 16.99 -20.77 12.03
C GLY A 206 16.35 -22.13 11.78
N GLY A 207 16.84 -22.89 10.80
CA GLY A 207 16.14 -24.10 10.37
C GLY A 207 16.90 -24.98 9.41
N ILE A 208 16.21 -26.04 8.98
CA ILE A 208 16.69 -27.03 8.03
C ILE A 208 15.88 -26.93 6.74
N PHE A 209 16.59 -26.79 5.62
CA PHE A 209 16.01 -26.85 4.29
C PHE A 209 16.25 -28.22 3.66
N TRP A 210 15.24 -28.76 2.97
CA TRP A 210 15.32 -29.99 2.21
C TRP A 210 14.81 -29.75 0.80
N MET A 211 15.70 -29.85 -0.19
CA MET A 211 15.40 -29.58 -1.59
C MET A 211 14.85 -30.83 -2.29
N PHE A 212 13.71 -30.71 -2.96
CA PHE A 212 13.07 -31.79 -3.71
C PHE A 212 13.68 -31.91 -5.10
N LYS A 213 14.33 -33.05 -5.38
CA LYS A 213 14.94 -33.42 -6.66
C LYS A 213 15.97 -32.39 -7.18
N SER A 214 17.23 -32.57 -6.82
CA SER A 214 18.35 -32.15 -7.68
C SER A 214 18.31 -33.03 -8.94
N VAL A 215 17.90 -32.48 -10.08
CA VAL A 215 17.97 -33.18 -11.36
C VAL A 215 19.45 -33.42 -11.69
N LYS A 216 19.84 -34.68 -11.84
CA LYS A 216 21.18 -35.06 -12.33
C LYS A 216 21.32 -34.54 -13.76
N THR A 217 22.30 -33.68 -14.02
CA THR A 217 22.80 -33.46 -15.37
C THR A 217 24.32 -33.56 -15.42
N GLY A 218 24.76 -34.07 -16.58
CA GLY A 218 26.14 -34.32 -16.95
C GLY A 218 26.98 -33.03 -17.01
N ILE A 219 28.27 -33.25 -16.91
CA ILE A 219 29.34 -32.26 -16.85
C ILE A 219 29.38 -31.52 -18.19
N SER A 220 28.94 -30.26 -18.27
CA SER A 220 29.33 -29.40 -19.40
C SER A 220 30.07 -28.11 -19.02
N ASP A 221 29.91 -27.56 -17.81
CA ASP A 221 30.33 -26.15 -17.61
C ASP A 221 31.30 -25.88 -16.43
N ALA A 222 31.95 -26.91 -15.88
CA ALA A 222 32.94 -26.81 -14.79
C ALA A 222 32.49 -26.08 -13.49
N THR A 223 31.20 -25.73 -13.37
CA THR A 223 30.57 -25.19 -12.15
C THR A 223 30.10 -26.34 -11.25
N ASN A 224 30.97 -26.79 -10.34
CA ASN A 224 30.78 -28.00 -9.53
C ASN A 224 29.88 -27.81 -8.28
N ALA A 225 28.85 -26.96 -8.31
CA ALA A 225 27.99 -26.75 -7.13
C ALA A 225 26.90 -27.82 -7.01
N ASP A 226 26.85 -28.52 -5.88
CA ASP A 226 25.79 -29.51 -5.55
C ASP A 226 25.03 -29.08 -4.28
N LEU A 227 23.83 -28.52 -4.47
CA LEU A 227 22.98 -28.02 -3.37
C LEU A 227 22.07 -29.08 -2.74
N SER A 228 22.22 -30.37 -3.09
CA SER A 228 21.33 -31.44 -2.61
C SER A 228 21.42 -31.75 -1.11
N HIS A 229 22.48 -31.25 -0.43
CA HIS A 229 22.70 -31.43 1.01
C HIS A 229 22.76 -30.10 1.77
N THR A 230 22.13 -29.07 1.24
CA THR A 230 21.99 -27.78 1.90
C THR A 230 21.13 -27.94 3.16
N LYS A 231 21.74 -27.92 4.36
CA LYS A 231 21.06 -28.26 5.62
C LYS A 231 20.65 -27.08 6.49
N TYR A 232 21.15 -25.88 6.25
CA TYR A 232 20.95 -24.79 7.21
C TYR A 232 20.45 -23.51 6.57
N ALA A 233 19.33 -23.02 7.07
CA ALA A 233 18.73 -21.74 6.71
C ALA A 233 18.76 -20.81 7.93
N VAL A 234 19.29 -19.59 7.75
CA VAL A 234 19.17 -18.50 8.73
C VAL A 234 18.51 -17.32 8.07
N GLY A 235 17.54 -16.70 8.72
CA GLY A 235 16.87 -15.53 8.16
C GLY A 235 16.44 -14.50 9.17
N LEU A 236 16.01 -13.38 8.59
CA LEU A 236 15.35 -12.29 9.28
C LEU A 236 13.96 -12.15 8.67
N ASN A 237 12.93 -12.23 9.51
CA ASN A 237 11.55 -12.00 9.12
C ASN A 237 10.99 -10.80 9.88
N VAL A 238 10.40 -9.87 9.14
CA VAL A 238 9.67 -8.73 9.66
C VAL A 238 8.20 -8.93 9.32
N THR A 239 7.33 -8.92 10.32
CA THR A 239 5.88 -8.99 10.16
C THR A 239 5.24 -7.74 10.74
N ARG A 240 4.35 -7.09 9.99
CA ARG A 240 3.50 -6.02 10.51
C ARG A 240 2.04 -6.43 10.40
N TRP A 241 1.36 -6.39 11.55
CA TRP A 241 -0.04 -6.77 11.65
C TRP A 241 -0.93 -5.62 11.15
N ILE A 242 -1.85 -5.95 10.24
CA ILE A 242 -2.86 -5.04 9.67
C ILE A 242 -4.17 -5.17 10.46
N SER A 243 -4.44 -6.35 10.99
CA SER A 243 -5.53 -6.63 11.93
C SER A 243 -5.16 -7.82 12.81
N ASN A 244 -5.97 -8.10 13.83
CA ASN A 244 -6.02 -9.44 14.40
C ASN A 244 -7.08 -10.19 13.58
N PRO A 245 -6.74 -11.13 12.68
CA PRO A 245 -5.53 -11.95 12.65
C PRO A 245 -4.58 -11.76 11.45
N LEU A 246 -4.71 -10.71 10.63
CA LEU A 246 -3.99 -10.60 9.35
C LEU A 246 -2.77 -9.66 9.45
N GLY A 247 -1.62 -10.08 8.92
CA GLY A 247 -0.43 -9.25 8.78
C GLY A 247 0.25 -9.44 7.42
N TRP A 248 1.04 -8.44 7.02
CA TRP A 248 2.02 -8.63 5.94
C TRP A 248 3.37 -9.01 6.54
N PHE A 249 4.16 -9.78 5.81
CA PHE A 249 5.51 -10.12 6.20
C PHE A 249 6.50 -9.93 5.04
N ALA A 250 7.74 -9.67 5.40
CA ALA A 250 8.89 -9.69 4.52
C ALA A 250 10.00 -10.51 5.18
N GLU A 251 10.64 -11.37 4.40
CA GLU A 251 11.68 -12.26 4.88
C GLU A 251 12.83 -12.36 3.90
N VAL A 252 14.04 -12.37 4.48
CA VAL A 252 15.27 -12.71 3.79
C VAL A 252 15.93 -13.83 4.58
N SER A 253 16.23 -14.94 3.92
CA SER A 253 17.04 -16.00 4.52
C SER A 253 18.24 -16.35 3.65
N LYS A 254 19.30 -16.83 4.28
CA LYS A 254 20.47 -17.41 3.64
C LYS A 254 20.42 -18.90 3.91
N ILE A 255 20.38 -19.67 2.84
CA ILE A 255 20.50 -21.12 2.86
C ILE A 255 21.94 -21.45 2.43
N ALA A 256 22.75 -21.85 3.41
CA ALA A 256 24.17 -22.12 3.20
C ALA A 256 24.36 -23.52 2.62
N VAL A 257 25.10 -23.60 1.53
CA VAL A 257 25.38 -24.84 0.84
C VAL A 257 26.72 -25.36 1.36
N THR A 258 26.79 -26.64 1.69
CA THR A 258 28.04 -27.25 2.12
C THR A 258 28.98 -27.39 0.93
N GLU A 259 30.20 -26.88 1.10
CA GLU A 259 31.30 -27.07 0.15
C GLU A 259 31.52 -28.58 -0.09
N ARG A 260 31.70 -28.95 -1.36
CA ARG A 260 32.07 -30.33 -1.70
C ARG A 260 33.39 -30.35 -2.42
N VAL A 261 34.28 -31.19 -1.90
CA VAL A 261 35.54 -31.56 -2.54
C VAL A 261 35.40 -33.00 -3.03
N ARG A 262 35.58 -33.22 -4.33
CA ARG A 262 35.79 -34.55 -4.90
C ARG A 262 37.23 -34.65 -5.35
N ASP A 263 37.95 -35.61 -4.79
CA ASP A 263 39.30 -35.93 -5.21
C ASP A 263 39.30 -37.34 -5.83
N THR A 264 39.71 -37.43 -7.09
CA THR A 264 39.87 -38.70 -7.81
C THR A 264 41.33 -39.16 -7.88
N GLY A 265 42.26 -38.44 -7.25
CA GLY A 265 43.72 -38.65 -7.32
C GLY A 265 44.39 -38.04 -8.56
N ILE A 266 43.62 -37.79 -9.63
CA ILE A 266 44.08 -37.13 -10.86
C ILE A 266 43.50 -35.70 -10.94
N GLU A 267 42.33 -35.49 -10.32
CA GLU A 267 41.57 -34.25 -10.42
C GLU A 267 40.88 -33.93 -9.09
N THR A 268 41.07 -32.71 -8.60
CA THR A 268 40.36 -32.16 -7.44
C THR A 268 39.31 -31.17 -7.93
N LYS A 269 38.03 -31.43 -7.64
CA LYS A 269 36.90 -30.55 -7.92
C LYS A 269 36.37 -29.97 -6.62
N THR A 270 36.34 -28.65 -6.52
CA THR A 270 35.71 -27.95 -5.40
C THR A 270 34.48 -27.20 -5.89
N GLY A 271 33.38 -27.26 -5.14
CA GLY A 271 32.17 -26.52 -5.47
C GLY A 271 31.49 -25.96 -4.23
N ASN A 272 31.02 -24.72 -4.35
CA ASN A 272 30.33 -23.99 -3.31
C ASN A 272 29.14 -23.22 -3.90
N GLY A 273 28.24 -22.76 -3.04
CA GLY A 273 27.12 -21.96 -3.48
C GLY A 273 26.37 -21.31 -2.33
N THR A 274 25.40 -20.48 -2.66
CA THR A 274 24.51 -19.87 -1.68
C THR A 274 23.15 -19.65 -2.33
N VAL A 275 22.09 -19.91 -1.57
CA VAL A 275 20.72 -19.60 -1.97
C VAL A 275 20.15 -18.58 -0.99
N ILE A 276 19.67 -17.45 -1.49
CA ILE A 276 19.10 -16.37 -0.68
C ILE A 276 17.68 -16.08 -1.19
N PRO A 277 16.64 -16.70 -0.61
CA PRO A 277 15.27 -16.35 -0.93
C PRO A 277 14.85 -15.05 -0.23
N PHE A 278 14.22 -14.19 -1.01
CA PHE A 278 13.49 -13.01 -0.59
C PHE A 278 12.00 -13.29 -0.78
N THR A 279 11.21 -13.13 0.28
CA THR A 279 9.77 -13.40 0.26
C THR A 279 9.01 -12.25 0.88
N ALA A 280 7.96 -11.77 0.23
CA ALA A 280 6.98 -10.88 0.82
C ALA A 280 5.57 -11.45 0.62
N GLY A 281 4.68 -11.26 1.59
CA GLY A 281 3.35 -11.84 1.50
C GLY A 281 2.47 -11.58 2.72
N LEU A 282 1.47 -12.43 2.87
CA LEU A 282 0.47 -12.36 3.93
C LEU A 282 0.63 -13.50 4.93
N LYS A 283 0.39 -13.20 6.20
CA LYS A 283 0.41 -14.13 7.33
C LYS A 283 -0.91 -14.00 8.08
N TYR A 284 -1.57 -15.12 8.34
CA TYR A 284 -2.86 -15.18 9.03
C TYR A 284 -2.74 -16.05 10.29
N ARG A 285 -3.13 -15.52 11.45
CA ARG A 285 -3.12 -16.23 12.75
C ARG A 285 -4.48 -16.81 13.10
N PHE A 286 -4.53 -18.06 13.50
CA PHE A 286 -5.71 -18.66 14.10
C PHE A 286 -5.67 -18.46 15.61
N PHE A 287 -6.86 -18.40 16.22
CA PHE A 287 -7.04 -18.42 17.69
C PHE A 287 -6.20 -17.36 18.44
N THR A 288 -6.31 -16.10 18.01
CA THR A 288 -5.47 -15.00 18.49
C THR A 288 -5.56 -14.73 19.99
N ASN A 289 -6.64 -15.17 20.65
CA ASN A 289 -6.83 -15.07 22.09
C ASN A 289 -6.13 -16.19 22.90
N LYS A 290 -5.44 -17.13 22.24
CA LYS A 290 -4.71 -18.23 22.88
C LYS A 290 -3.20 -17.93 22.89
N ARG A 291 -2.51 -18.54 23.87
CA ARG A 291 -1.05 -18.41 24.03
C ARG A 291 -0.28 -19.06 22.87
N ILE A 292 -0.82 -20.15 22.34
CA ILE A 292 -0.34 -20.84 21.14
C ILE A 292 -1.26 -20.43 19.99
N GLN A 293 -0.68 -19.86 18.95
CA GLN A 293 -1.36 -19.30 17.79
C GLN A 293 -0.86 -20.02 16.53
N PRO A 294 -1.60 -21.00 16.02
CA PRO A 294 -1.34 -21.54 14.69
C PRO A 294 -1.41 -20.41 13.66
N TYR A 295 -0.64 -20.49 12.59
CA TYR A 295 -0.70 -19.52 11.50
C TYR A 295 -0.40 -20.16 10.15
N VAL A 296 -0.91 -19.53 9.09
CA VAL A 296 -0.52 -19.82 7.71
C VAL A 296 0.10 -18.58 7.08
N LEU A 297 0.97 -18.79 6.11
CA LEU A 297 1.57 -17.72 5.32
C LEU A 297 1.64 -18.11 3.84
N ALA A 298 1.50 -17.11 2.99
CA ALA A 298 1.65 -17.21 1.56
C ALA A 298 2.35 -15.96 1.05
N GLY A 299 3.33 -16.13 0.16
CA GLY A 299 4.09 -15.00 -0.38
C GLY A 299 4.77 -15.33 -1.68
N ALA A 300 5.31 -14.28 -2.30
CA ALA A 300 6.09 -14.36 -3.51
C ALA A 300 7.35 -13.49 -3.38
N GLY A 301 8.32 -13.69 -4.26
CA GLY A 301 9.51 -12.87 -4.31
C GLY A 301 10.54 -13.44 -5.28
N ALA A 302 11.82 -13.33 -4.95
CA ALA A 302 12.91 -13.79 -5.79
C ALA A 302 13.87 -14.69 -4.99
N VAL A 303 14.55 -15.61 -5.66
CA VAL A 303 15.62 -16.41 -5.06
C VAL A 303 16.92 -16.09 -5.74
N TYR A 304 17.85 -15.47 -5.02
CA TYR A 304 19.22 -15.34 -5.52
C TYR A 304 19.94 -16.66 -5.33
N THR A 305 20.37 -17.29 -6.41
CA THR A 305 21.14 -18.52 -6.40
C THR A 305 22.52 -18.22 -6.95
N HIS A 306 23.55 -18.52 -6.19
CA HIS A 306 24.94 -18.37 -6.59
C HIS A 306 25.64 -19.72 -6.51
N ALA A 307 26.43 -20.02 -7.52
CA ALA A 307 27.27 -21.21 -7.59
C ALA A 307 28.67 -20.80 -8.04
N GLU A 308 29.67 -21.38 -7.38
CA GLU A 308 31.07 -21.23 -7.74
C GLU A 308 31.73 -22.61 -7.73
N GLY A 309 32.69 -22.82 -8.62
CA GLY A 309 33.43 -24.06 -8.71
C GLY A 309 34.85 -23.86 -9.20
N SER A 310 35.72 -24.76 -8.78
CA SER A 310 37.07 -24.90 -9.30
C SER A 310 37.40 -26.34 -9.64
N GLN A 311 38.33 -26.50 -10.56
CA GLN A 311 38.90 -27.77 -10.99
C GLN A 311 40.42 -27.62 -11.00
N GLN A 312 41.12 -28.58 -10.40
CA GLN A 312 42.58 -28.65 -10.38
C GLN A 312 43.00 -30.05 -10.85
N THR A 313 43.83 -30.13 -11.89
CA THR A 313 44.37 -31.39 -12.39
C THR A 313 45.78 -31.58 -11.85
N SER A 314 46.07 -32.73 -11.25
CA SER A 314 47.40 -33.09 -10.75
C SER A 314 48.14 -33.88 -11.82
N GLY A 315 49.21 -33.32 -12.42
CA GLY A 315 50.09 -34.10 -13.30
C GLY A 315 50.87 -33.39 -14.41
N SER A 316 50.72 -32.09 -14.68
CA SER A 316 51.56 -31.40 -15.69
C SER A 316 52.43 -30.31 -15.06
N SER A 317 53.72 -30.38 -15.34
CA SER A 317 54.77 -29.42 -14.96
C SER A 317 54.63 -28.03 -15.60
N THR A 318 53.53 -27.79 -16.32
CA THR A 318 53.15 -26.52 -16.91
C THR A 318 51.77 -26.11 -16.39
N SER A 319 51.79 -25.07 -15.55
CA SER A 319 50.69 -24.16 -15.20
C SER A 319 49.40 -24.77 -14.63
N GLN A 320 49.26 -24.58 -13.32
CA GLN A 320 48.03 -24.72 -12.53
C GLN A 320 46.86 -23.94 -13.15
N VAL A 321 46.02 -24.57 -13.97
CA VAL A 321 44.76 -23.96 -14.40
C VAL A 321 43.74 -24.12 -13.27
N ARG A 322 43.70 -23.14 -12.34
CA ARG A 322 42.53 -22.93 -11.47
C ARG A 322 41.46 -22.22 -12.30
N ASN A 323 40.62 -22.97 -13.00
CA ASN A 323 39.41 -22.40 -13.59
C ASN A 323 38.39 -22.13 -12.47
N LEU A 324 38.34 -20.90 -11.99
CA LEU A 324 37.32 -20.40 -11.07
C LEU A 324 36.15 -19.86 -11.89
N ASN A 325 35.09 -20.66 -12.01
CA ASN A 325 33.85 -20.23 -12.66
C ASN A 325 32.81 -19.94 -11.57
N ALA A 326 32.23 -18.75 -11.65
CA ALA A 326 31.22 -18.27 -10.73
C ALA A 326 30.04 -17.71 -11.54
N ASP A 327 28.83 -18.11 -11.17
CA ASP A 327 27.63 -17.72 -11.91
C ASP A 327 26.44 -17.56 -10.94
N TYR A 328 25.39 -16.85 -11.37
CA TYR A 328 24.24 -16.52 -10.53
C TYR A 328 22.92 -16.48 -11.30
N ARG A 329 21.82 -16.70 -10.57
CA ARG A 329 20.44 -16.67 -11.07
C ARG A 329 19.53 -15.95 -10.09
N LEU A 330 18.49 -15.30 -10.62
CA LEU A 330 17.48 -14.58 -9.83
C LEU A 330 16.04 -14.91 -10.31
N PRO A 331 15.61 -16.18 -10.26
CA PRO A 331 14.22 -16.54 -10.57
C PRO A 331 13.22 -15.94 -9.58
N VAL A 332 11.99 -15.75 -10.07
CA VAL A 332 10.82 -15.48 -9.23
C VAL A 332 10.45 -16.75 -8.46
N GLN A 333 9.88 -16.60 -7.27
CA GLN A 333 9.45 -17.71 -6.42
C GLN A 333 8.13 -17.45 -5.70
N VAL A 334 7.51 -18.54 -5.29
CA VAL A 334 6.35 -18.56 -4.39
C VAL A 334 6.68 -19.39 -3.16
N THR A 335 6.16 -18.97 -2.02
CA THR A 335 6.32 -19.66 -0.74
C THR A 335 4.96 -19.82 -0.08
N LEU A 336 4.68 -21.03 0.38
CA LEU A 336 3.51 -21.35 1.22
C LEU A 336 4.01 -21.95 2.53
N GLY A 337 3.34 -21.69 3.63
CA GLY A 337 3.76 -22.25 4.91
C GLY A 337 2.69 -22.26 5.98
N ALA A 338 2.90 -23.13 6.96
CA ALA A 338 2.09 -23.23 8.16
C ALA A 338 3.01 -23.36 9.38
N GLY A 339 2.55 -22.87 10.52
CA GLY A 339 3.36 -22.87 11.73
C GLY A 339 2.55 -22.61 12.98
N ALA A 340 3.24 -22.55 14.11
CA ALA A 340 2.67 -22.16 15.39
C ALA A 340 3.57 -21.12 16.07
N ALA A 341 2.97 -20.12 16.68
CA ALA A 341 3.63 -19.10 17.47
C ALA A 341 3.20 -19.21 18.94
N LEU A 342 4.16 -19.19 19.85
CA LEU A 342 3.98 -19.16 21.30
C LEU A 342 4.39 -17.78 21.80
N ASN A 343 3.43 -17.03 22.35
CA ASN A 343 3.72 -15.74 22.96
C ASN A 343 4.30 -15.97 24.38
N LEU A 344 5.55 -15.54 24.57
CA LEU A 344 6.23 -15.48 25.85
C LEU A 344 6.09 -14.08 26.44
N GLY A 345 4.94 -13.84 27.06
CA GLY A 345 4.58 -12.53 27.60
C GLY A 345 4.14 -11.56 26.51
N THR A 346 4.49 -10.28 26.64
CA THR A 346 3.97 -9.20 25.78
C THR A 346 4.87 -8.84 24.60
N ARG A 347 6.12 -9.30 24.59
CA ARG A 347 7.12 -8.87 23.62
C ARG A 347 7.86 -10.00 22.92
N PHE A 348 7.98 -11.18 23.51
CA PHE A 348 8.73 -12.28 22.91
C PHE A 348 7.80 -13.31 22.30
N ILE A 349 8.19 -13.81 21.13
CA ILE A 349 7.46 -14.84 20.40
C ILE A 349 8.46 -15.94 20.05
N LEU A 350 8.14 -17.18 20.40
CA LEU A 350 8.81 -18.35 19.81
C LEU A 350 7.90 -18.89 18.73
N ALA A 351 8.42 -19.17 17.54
CA ALA A 351 7.60 -19.77 16.50
C ALA A 351 8.32 -20.92 15.80
N SER A 352 7.54 -21.84 15.27
CA SER A 352 7.99 -22.85 14.33
C SER A 352 7.18 -22.74 13.04
N ASN A 353 7.78 -23.07 11.90
CA ASN A 353 7.03 -23.24 10.66
C ASN A 353 7.64 -24.31 9.76
N LEU A 354 6.75 -24.91 8.98
CA LEU A 354 7.04 -25.69 7.80
C LEU A 354 6.66 -24.86 6.59
N ARG A 355 7.58 -24.70 5.64
CA ARG A 355 7.36 -23.91 4.43
C ARG A 355 7.75 -24.70 3.20
N TYR A 356 6.95 -24.58 2.17
CA TYR A 356 7.29 -25.01 0.82
C TYR A 356 7.72 -23.79 0.02
N LEU A 357 8.90 -23.90 -0.59
CA LEU A 357 9.47 -22.90 -1.49
C LEU A 357 9.48 -23.47 -2.91
N HIS A 358 9.07 -22.67 -3.89
CA HIS A 358 9.07 -23.04 -5.29
C HIS A 358 9.49 -21.86 -6.18
N SER A 359 10.66 -21.97 -6.82
CA SER A 359 11.08 -21.02 -7.85
C SER A 359 10.60 -21.42 -9.25
N ALA A 360 10.47 -20.43 -10.12
CA ALA A 360 10.47 -20.64 -11.56
C ALA A 360 11.74 -21.37 -11.99
N ALA A 361 11.66 -22.11 -13.10
CA ALA A 361 12.83 -22.71 -13.72
C ALA A 361 13.72 -21.63 -14.34
N PHE A 362 15.02 -21.86 -14.38
CA PHE A 362 16.02 -20.96 -14.94
C PHE A 362 17.10 -21.73 -15.71
N SER A 363 17.90 -21.03 -16.51
CA SER A 363 19.04 -21.64 -17.21
C SER A 363 19.97 -22.31 -16.21
N ASN A 364 20.38 -23.53 -16.48
CA ASN A 364 21.11 -24.36 -15.54
C ASN A 364 22.29 -23.59 -14.91
N LEU A 365 22.42 -23.72 -13.59
CA LEU A 365 23.55 -23.24 -12.79
C LEU A 365 24.19 -24.46 -12.15
N GLY A 366 25.14 -25.09 -12.85
CA GLY A 366 25.58 -26.45 -12.53
C GLY A 366 24.42 -27.45 -12.66
N ARG A 367 23.96 -28.01 -11.54
CA ARG A 367 22.84 -28.99 -11.46
C ARG A 367 21.52 -28.40 -10.96
N ILE A 368 21.43 -27.07 -10.89
CA ILE A 368 20.26 -26.37 -10.37
C ILE A 368 19.57 -25.70 -11.54
N ASP A 369 18.35 -26.13 -11.82
CA ASP A 369 17.43 -25.54 -12.79
C ASP A 369 16.23 -24.87 -12.10
N ALA A 370 15.96 -25.23 -10.85
CA ALA A 370 14.99 -24.61 -9.96
C ALA A 370 15.37 -24.82 -8.49
N VAL A 371 14.90 -23.94 -7.61
CA VAL A 371 14.96 -24.10 -6.16
C VAL A 371 13.56 -24.50 -5.68
N ARG A 372 13.41 -25.76 -5.26
CA ARG A 372 12.14 -26.31 -4.77
C ARG A 372 12.40 -27.14 -3.53
N GLY A 373 11.68 -26.91 -2.44
CA GLY A 373 11.94 -27.67 -1.21
C GLY A 373 11.09 -27.30 -0.02
N LEU A 374 11.22 -28.09 1.04
CA LEU A 374 10.63 -27.83 2.34
C LEU A 374 11.65 -27.20 3.28
N ASN A 375 11.22 -26.22 4.05
CA ASN A 375 11.99 -25.57 5.09
C ASN A 375 11.29 -25.73 6.43
N VAL A 376 11.94 -26.35 7.40
CA VAL A 376 11.49 -26.41 8.79
C VAL A 376 12.32 -25.40 9.59
N ASN A 377 11.69 -24.32 10.05
CA ASN A 377 12.37 -23.30 10.84
C ASN A 377 11.79 -23.17 12.24
N PHE A 378 12.68 -22.76 13.14
CA PHE A 378 12.35 -22.20 14.45
C PHE A 378 12.75 -20.73 14.44
N SER A 379 12.01 -19.89 15.16
CA SER A 379 12.30 -18.48 15.24
C SER A 379 12.06 -17.89 16.61
N VAL A 380 12.85 -16.86 16.90
CA VAL A 380 12.69 -16.01 18.07
C VAL A 380 12.37 -14.61 17.57
N GLY A 381 11.19 -14.11 17.96
CA GLY A 381 10.64 -12.83 17.57
C GLY A 381 10.52 -11.86 18.73
N TYR A 382 10.67 -10.58 18.43
CA TYR A 382 10.41 -9.46 19.33
C TYR A 382 9.35 -8.53 18.75
N VAL A 383 8.36 -8.17 19.56
CA VAL A 383 7.25 -7.29 19.20
C VAL A 383 7.55 -5.87 19.67
N ILE A 384 7.67 -4.98 18.69
CA ILE A 384 7.78 -3.53 18.86
C ILE A 384 6.38 -2.94 18.74
N LYS A 385 5.87 -2.36 19.83
CA LYS A 385 4.63 -1.58 19.81
C LYS A 385 4.93 -0.19 19.27
N THR A 386 4.43 0.14 18.08
CA THR A 386 4.58 1.47 17.50
C THR A 386 3.46 2.37 18.02
N TYR A 387 3.78 3.21 19.02
CA TYR A 387 2.88 4.26 19.45
C TYR A 387 2.92 5.40 18.44
N SER A 388 1.82 5.63 17.73
CA SER A 388 1.60 6.95 17.13
C SER A 388 1.36 7.91 18.29
N LYS A 389 2.31 8.82 18.54
CA LYS A 389 2.01 10.05 19.30
C LYS A 389 0.93 10.78 18.50
N LYS A 390 -0.34 10.57 18.84
CA LYS A 390 -1.35 11.58 18.53
C LYS A 390 -0.94 12.81 19.34
N GLY A 391 -0.52 13.86 18.63
CA GLY A 391 -0.30 15.17 19.23
C GLY A 391 -1.52 15.55 20.05
N LYS A 392 -1.26 16.01 21.27
CA LYS A 392 -2.24 16.75 22.06
C LYS A 392 -2.62 18.03 21.35
#